data_AF-A0A7C5GL06-F1
#
_entry.id   AF-A0A7C5GL06-F1
#
_cell.length_a   1.000
_cell.length_b   1.000
_cell.length_c   1.000
_cell.angle_alpha   90.00
_cell.angle_beta   90.00
_cell.angle_gamma   90.00
#
_symmetry.space_group_name_H-M   'P 1'
#
loop_
_entity.id
_entity.type
_entity.pdbx_description
1 polymer ?
#
loop_
_entity_poly.entity_id
_entity_poly.type
_entity_poly.pdbx_seq_one_letter_code
_entity_poly.pdbx_strand_id
1 'polypeptide(L)'
;MTSGGVVRTTTFTLIVRYFNFTLSLSPSSGVITTAGGPITSTVSLTRVSEVSQTVSLLAESVPEGVSVSFSPTGCNPTCSATMSITTSGATRGVYGIDVIGTGVGGGADTATYTLTVCDTPSAPQNLTISSLGYRKRVTLAWQPPSNNGGCSITNYKIYRSTSSPPNSLIATVGNVLTYVDSAVTGAGRYFYAVRAVNLVLESPLSNIVDTIVDDYASCKRILDAGQSHGSDYYYIDVDRYSGPLAPIIVWCDMETEGGGYTYYPVESGIQTYRSTDNNTCKQLGMDIVYPRSKAQWTYMLNRYGSSYFSTIPGVTKPSDGGNYTGCAMRNPAYYGSGCSDWRVPDGGRWWLRDTPYSEPNGDYYANCWLSMYNWDPNDIRFNDGNCSYSTTKYICSTNDKP
;
A
#
# COMPACT_ATOMS: atom_id res chain seq x y z
N MET A 1 7.08 -117.73 -2.19
CA MET A 1 7.13 -116.62 -3.17
C MET A 1 5.78 -115.92 -3.16
N THR A 2 5.82 -114.59 -3.10
CA THR A 2 4.73 -113.61 -2.97
C THR A 2 3.79 -113.58 -4.19
N SER A 3 2.47 -113.46 -3.99
CA SER A 3 1.57 -112.92 -5.04
C SER A 3 0.96 -111.60 -4.58
N GLY A 4 1.30 -110.53 -5.29
CA GLY A 4 0.93 -109.15 -4.96
C GLY A 4 -0.54 -108.84 -5.22
N GLY A 5 -1.13 -108.05 -4.32
CA GLY A 5 -2.46 -107.45 -4.50
C GLY A 5 -2.40 -106.24 -5.44
N VAL A 6 -3.40 -106.12 -6.31
CA VAL A 6 -3.56 -105.00 -7.23
C VAL A 6 -4.15 -103.81 -6.47
N VAL A 7 -3.41 -102.69 -6.41
CA VAL A 7 -3.94 -101.39 -5.99
C VAL A 7 -4.33 -100.61 -7.24
N ARG A 8 -5.57 -100.12 -7.29
CA ARG A 8 -6.02 -99.14 -8.29
C ARG A 8 -6.22 -97.79 -7.60
N THR A 9 -5.50 -96.79 -8.07
CA THR A 9 -5.62 -95.41 -7.59
C THR A 9 -6.33 -94.59 -8.65
N THR A 10 -7.34 -93.81 -8.25
CA THR A 10 -7.96 -92.78 -9.08
C THR A 10 -7.55 -91.41 -8.56
N THR A 11 -7.37 -90.46 -9.47
CA THR A 11 -7.10 -89.06 -9.15
C THR A 11 -8.26 -88.22 -9.67
N PHE A 12 -8.74 -87.28 -8.86
CA PHE A 12 -9.63 -86.22 -9.31
C PHE A 12 -8.89 -84.89 -9.19
N THR A 13 -9.25 -83.93 -10.05
CA THR A 13 -8.73 -82.57 -9.98
C THR A 13 -9.79 -81.68 -9.34
N LEU A 14 -9.46 -81.06 -8.20
CA LEU A 14 -10.27 -80.01 -7.59
C LEU A 14 -9.80 -78.66 -8.13
N ILE A 15 -10.67 -77.93 -8.82
CA ILE A 15 -10.42 -76.53 -9.21
C ILE A 15 -11.19 -75.62 -8.26
N VAL A 16 -10.48 -74.92 -7.38
CA VAL A 16 -11.07 -73.88 -6.52
C VAL A 16 -11.03 -72.55 -7.26
N ARG A 17 -12.20 -72.00 -7.60
CA ARG A 17 -12.32 -70.65 -8.16
C ARG A 17 -12.79 -69.70 -7.07
N TYR A 18 -12.04 -68.65 -6.79
CA TYR A 18 -12.39 -67.62 -5.80
C TYR A 18 -12.69 -66.28 -6.48
N PHE A 19 -13.49 -65.46 -5.81
CA PHE A 19 -13.77 -64.09 -6.26
C PHE A 19 -12.61 -63.15 -5.89
N ASN A 20 -12.19 -62.28 -6.82
CA ASN A 20 -11.14 -61.29 -6.57
C ASN A 20 -11.35 -60.00 -7.37
N PHE A 21 -11.01 -58.85 -6.80
CA PHE A 21 -11.18 -57.52 -7.37
C PHE A 21 -10.15 -56.53 -6.79
N THR A 22 -10.04 -55.34 -7.38
CA THR A 22 -9.27 -54.20 -6.83
C THR A 22 -10.16 -52.98 -6.62
N LEU A 23 -9.87 -52.19 -5.60
CA LEU A 23 -10.54 -50.96 -5.22
C LEU A 23 -9.58 -49.77 -5.34
N SER A 24 -10.06 -48.65 -5.89
CA SER A 24 -9.30 -47.39 -5.95
C SER A 24 -10.21 -46.17 -5.78
N LEU A 25 -9.62 -45.05 -5.34
CA LEU A 25 -10.32 -43.80 -5.05
C LEU A 25 -9.75 -42.66 -5.91
N SER A 26 -10.63 -41.83 -6.47
CA SER A 26 -10.22 -40.63 -7.21
C SER A 26 -11.23 -39.49 -7.04
N PRO A 27 -10.85 -38.35 -6.41
CA PRO A 27 -9.59 -38.13 -5.68
C PRO A 27 -9.49 -39.00 -4.41
N SER A 28 -8.26 -39.28 -3.95
CA SER A 28 -8.02 -40.03 -2.71
C SER A 28 -7.94 -39.13 -1.45
N SER A 29 -8.18 -37.83 -1.59
CA SER A 29 -8.20 -36.88 -0.49
C SER A 29 -9.13 -35.70 -0.77
N GLY A 30 -9.52 -35.00 0.29
CA GLY A 30 -10.30 -33.78 0.17
C GLY A 30 -10.34 -32.97 1.48
N VAL A 31 -10.77 -31.72 1.35
CA VAL A 31 -10.84 -30.75 2.45
C VAL A 31 -12.29 -30.32 2.64
N ILE A 32 -12.76 -30.26 3.88
CA ILE A 32 -14.12 -29.87 4.23
C ILE A 32 -14.13 -29.02 5.51
N THR A 33 -15.16 -28.21 5.70
CA THR A 33 -15.38 -27.46 6.95
C THR A 33 -15.93 -28.36 8.05
N THR A 34 -15.98 -27.88 9.30
CA THR A 34 -16.56 -28.63 10.43
C THR A 34 -18.07 -28.85 10.28
N ALA A 35 -18.74 -27.98 9.52
CA ALA A 35 -20.10 -28.16 9.03
C ALA A 35 -20.15 -27.80 7.53
N GLY A 36 -20.10 -28.82 6.67
CA GLY A 36 -20.04 -28.63 5.22
C GLY A 36 -20.32 -29.90 4.43
N GLY A 37 -20.35 -29.76 3.10
CA GLY A 37 -20.47 -30.88 2.17
C GLY A 37 -21.55 -30.68 1.10
N PRO A 38 -21.81 -31.72 0.28
CA PRO A 38 -20.99 -32.93 0.14
C PRO A 38 -19.76 -32.68 -0.73
N ILE A 39 -18.60 -33.21 -0.31
CA ILE A 39 -17.48 -33.46 -1.23
C ILE A 39 -17.58 -34.90 -1.74
N THR A 40 -17.10 -35.16 -2.96
CA THR A 40 -17.26 -36.46 -3.62
C THR A 40 -15.94 -37.06 -4.06
N SER A 41 -15.88 -38.40 -4.06
CA SER A 41 -14.81 -39.21 -4.64
C SER A 41 -15.40 -40.38 -5.40
N THR A 42 -14.79 -40.74 -6.53
CA THR A 42 -15.17 -41.93 -7.28
C THR A 42 -14.45 -43.14 -6.72
N VAL A 43 -15.22 -44.16 -6.34
CA VAL A 43 -14.76 -45.50 -5.97
C VAL A 43 -14.81 -46.37 -7.21
N SER A 44 -13.65 -46.81 -7.70
CA SER A 44 -13.54 -47.68 -8.87
C SER A 44 -13.20 -49.10 -8.44
N LEU A 45 -14.07 -50.04 -8.81
CA LEU A 45 -13.91 -51.47 -8.59
C LEU A 45 -13.58 -52.14 -9.92
N THR A 46 -12.58 -53.02 -9.93
CA THR A 46 -12.19 -53.79 -11.12
C THR A 46 -12.06 -55.26 -10.79
N ARG A 47 -12.80 -56.13 -11.48
CA ARG A 47 -12.71 -57.58 -11.30
C ARG A 47 -11.37 -58.11 -11.80
N VAL A 48 -10.73 -58.97 -11.00
CA VAL A 48 -9.47 -59.64 -11.33
C VAL A 48 -9.63 -61.15 -11.52
N SER A 49 -10.70 -61.76 -11.01
CA SER A 49 -10.98 -63.19 -11.22
C SER A 49 -12.03 -63.47 -12.30
N GLU A 50 -12.18 -64.74 -12.66
CA GLU A 50 -13.20 -65.21 -13.61
C GLU A 50 -14.60 -65.32 -12.98
N VAL A 51 -14.69 -65.27 -11.64
CA VAL A 51 -15.95 -65.36 -10.89
C VAL A 51 -16.51 -63.95 -10.70
N SER A 52 -17.81 -63.75 -10.92
CA SER A 52 -18.47 -62.46 -10.72
C SER A 52 -19.28 -62.45 -9.44
N GLN A 53 -19.09 -61.41 -8.61
CA GLN A 53 -19.89 -61.17 -7.41
C GLN A 53 -20.16 -59.68 -7.27
N THR A 54 -21.26 -59.35 -6.59
CA THR A 54 -21.52 -57.97 -6.18
C THR A 54 -20.58 -57.60 -5.04
N VAL A 55 -19.93 -56.45 -5.15
CA VAL A 55 -19.10 -55.88 -4.10
C VAL A 55 -19.91 -54.83 -3.35
N SER A 56 -20.05 -55.00 -2.04
CA SER A 56 -20.65 -54.01 -1.13
C SER A 56 -19.58 -53.05 -0.63
N LEU A 57 -19.94 -51.77 -0.50
CA LEU A 57 -19.05 -50.72 -0.02
C LEU A 57 -19.41 -50.28 1.40
N LEU A 58 -18.39 -50.12 2.23
CA LEU A 58 -18.47 -49.64 3.61
C LEU A 58 -17.35 -48.61 3.84
N ALA A 59 -17.60 -47.67 4.74
CA ALA A 59 -16.58 -46.80 5.31
C ALA A 59 -16.35 -47.14 6.78
N GLU A 60 -15.10 -47.35 7.17
CA GLU A 60 -14.66 -47.49 8.56
C GLU A 60 -13.71 -46.34 8.94
N SER A 61 -13.29 -46.28 10.21
CA SER A 61 -12.44 -45.20 10.74
C SER A 61 -13.06 -43.80 10.58
N VAL A 62 -14.40 -43.71 10.45
CA VAL A 62 -15.12 -42.44 10.24
C VAL A 62 -15.14 -41.64 11.55
N PRO A 63 -14.55 -40.42 11.59
CA PRO A 63 -14.52 -39.61 12.81
C PRO A 63 -15.90 -39.06 13.18
N GLU A 64 -16.08 -38.70 14.45
CA GLU A 64 -17.33 -38.13 14.95
C GLU A 64 -17.73 -36.86 14.17
N GLY A 65 -19.02 -36.74 13.84
CA GLY A 65 -19.55 -35.62 13.07
C GLY A 65 -19.33 -35.72 11.56
N VAL A 66 -18.76 -36.81 11.04
CA VAL A 66 -18.62 -37.09 9.60
C VAL A 66 -19.59 -38.19 9.17
N SER A 67 -20.26 -37.98 8.04
CA SER A 67 -21.12 -38.97 7.40
C SER A 67 -20.59 -39.31 6.00
N VAL A 68 -20.50 -40.61 5.70
CA VAL A 68 -20.07 -41.13 4.40
C VAL A 68 -21.22 -41.94 3.80
N SER A 69 -21.51 -41.73 2.52
CA SER A 69 -22.52 -42.49 1.78
C SER A 69 -22.01 -42.87 0.40
N PHE A 70 -22.52 -43.98 -0.14
CA PHE A 70 -22.15 -44.52 -1.45
C PHE A 70 -23.37 -44.63 -2.36
N SER A 71 -23.22 -44.25 -3.62
CA SER A 71 -24.26 -44.42 -4.64
C SER A 71 -23.66 -44.95 -5.95
N PRO A 72 -23.95 -46.20 -6.34
CA PRO A 72 -24.69 -47.22 -5.59
C PRO A 72 -23.90 -47.77 -4.38
N THR A 73 -24.60 -48.38 -3.40
CA THR A 73 -23.99 -48.99 -2.20
C THR A 73 -23.27 -50.33 -2.46
N GLY A 74 -23.48 -50.88 -3.65
CA GLY A 74 -22.72 -52.01 -4.17
C GLY A 74 -22.90 -52.14 -5.67
N CYS A 75 -21.92 -52.71 -6.35
CA CYS A 75 -21.95 -52.89 -7.80
C CYS A 75 -21.17 -54.14 -8.24
N ASN A 76 -21.46 -54.67 -9.43
CA ASN A 76 -20.98 -55.98 -9.88
C ASN A 76 -20.35 -55.90 -11.29
N PRO A 77 -19.12 -56.39 -11.48
CA PRO A 77 -17.98 -56.41 -10.55
C PRO A 77 -16.92 -55.36 -10.93
N THR A 78 -17.00 -54.84 -12.16
CA THR A 78 -16.22 -53.72 -12.67
C THR A 78 -17.17 -52.55 -12.86
N CYS A 79 -17.06 -51.56 -11.99
CA CYS A 79 -18.07 -50.52 -11.84
C CYS A 79 -17.50 -49.34 -11.04
N SER A 80 -18.27 -48.26 -10.98
CA SER A 80 -17.96 -47.10 -10.16
C SER A 80 -19.10 -46.77 -9.21
N ALA A 81 -18.77 -46.33 -8.01
CA ALA A 81 -19.70 -45.71 -7.08
C ALA A 81 -19.22 -44.32 -6.68
N THR A 82 -20.15 -43.41 -6.43
CA THR A 82 -19.85 -42.10 -5.86
C THR A 82 -19.86 -42.20 -4.34
N MET A 83 -18.71 -41.94 -3.72
CA MET A 83 -18.60 -41.68 -2.29
C MET A 83 -18.88 -40.20 -2.02
N SER A 84 -19.83 -39.90 -1.13
CA SER A 84 -20.17 -38.55 -0.68
C SER A 84 -19.89 -38.38 0.80
N ILE A 85 -19.18 -37.33 1.17
CA ILE A 85 -18.77 -37.02 2.55
C ILE A 85 -19.37 -35.68 2.97
N THR A 86 -20.05 -35.65 4.12
CA THR A 86 -20.59 -34.45 4.76
C THR A 86 -20.14 -34.37 6.22
N THR A 87 -20.05 -33.16 6.77
CA THR A 87 -19.73 -32.93 8.18
C THR A 87 -20.80 -32.11 8.90
N SER A 88 -21.01 -32.40 10.18
CA SER A 88 -21.90 -31.65 11.07
C SER A 88 -21.30 -31.65 12.48
N GLY A 89 -20.46 -30.66 12.78
CA GLY A 89 -19.75 -30.55 14.05
C GLY A 89 -18.52 -31.47 14.15
N ALA A 90 -17.93 -31.84 13.00
CA ALA A 90 -16.71 -32.63 12.99
C ALA A 90 -15.56 -31.88 13.67
N THR A 91 -14.69 -32.60 14.39
CA THR A 91 -13.48 -31.99 14.96
C THR A 91 -12.48 -31.67 13.85
N ARG A 92 -11.70 -30.60 14.01
CA ARG A 92 -10.68 -30.19 13.04
C ARG A 92 -9.49 -31.15 13.10
N GLY A 93 -8.95 -31.52 11.94
CA GLY A 93 -7.83 -32.46 11.87
C GLY A 93 -7.70 -33.14 10.53
N VAL A 94 -6.75 -34.07 10.45
CA VAL A 94 -6.55 -34.93 9.28
C VAL A 94 -6.91 -36.36 9.70
N TYR A 95 -7.80 -36.98 8.94
CA TYR A 95 -8.38 -38.29 9.22
C TYR A 95 -8.19 -39.22 8.02
N GLY A 96 -7.88 -40.49 8.28
CA GLY A 96 -7.95 -41.55 7.28
C GLY A 96 -9.30 -42.26 7.39
N ILE A 97 -10.07 -42.29 6.31
CA ILE A 97 -11.32 -43.05 6.21
C ILE A 97 -11.04 -44.27 5.36
N ASP A 98 -11.24 -45.46 5.91
CA ASP A 98 -10.97 -46.71 5.22
C ASP A 98 -12.22 -47.11 4.41
N VAL A 99 -12.09 -47.09 3.08
CA VAL A 99 -13.15 -47.52 2.16
C VAL A 99 -12.91 -48.99 1.84
N ILE A 100 -13.83 -49.83 2.27
CA ILE A 100 -13.72 -51.28 2.21
C ILE A 100 -14.73 -51.82 1.20
N GLY A 101 -14.23 -52.56 0.21
CA GLY A 101 -15.03 -53.39 -0.67
C GLY A 101 -15.09 -54.82 -0.13
N THR A 102 -16.27 -55.43 -0.12
CA THR A 102 -16.44 -56.84 0.27
C THR A 102 -17.32 -57.60 -0.72
N GLY A 103 -16.90 -58.80 -1.13
CA GLY A 103 -17.69 -59.69 -1.98
C GLY A 103 -17.74 -61.10 -1.41
N VAL A 104 -18.89 -61.77 -1.55
CA VAL A 104 -19.10 -63.13 -1.01
C VAL A 104 -18.11 -64.11 -1.65
N GLY A 105 -17.33 -64.81 -0.83
CA GLY A 105 -16.35 -65.80 -1.29
C GLY A 105 -15.05 -65.21 -1.87
N GLY A 106 -14.81 -63.90 -1.67
CA GLY A 106 -13.54 -63.22 -1.96
C GLY A 106 -12.96 -62.53 -0.73
N GLY A 107 -11.72 -62.05 -0.84
CA GLY A 107 -11.10 -61.18 0.16
C GLY A 107 -11.67 -59.77 0.13
N ALA A 108 -11.50 -59.02 1.21
CA ALA A 108 -11.77 -57.58 1.22
C ALA A 108 -10.60 -56.84 0.57
N ASP A 109 -10.90 -55.73 -0.13
CA ASP A 109 -9.89 -54.77 -0.57
C ASP A 109 -10.21 -53.39 0.03
N THR A 110 -9.17 -52.66 0.43
CA THR A 110 -9.29 -51.44 1.21
C THR A 110 -8.45 -50.33 0.59
N ALA A 111 -9.04 -49.15 0.43
CA ALA A 111 -8.32 -47.93 0.12
C ALA A 111 -8.63 -46.85 1.15
N THR A 112 -7.61 -46.10 1.57
CA THR A 112 -7.78 -45.03 2.54
C THR A 112 -7.99 -43.69 1.85
N TYR A 113 -9.06 -42.99 2.20
CA TYR A 113 -9.32 -41.60 1.83
C TYR A 113 -8.78 -40.65 2.91
N THR A 114 -7.99 -39.66 2.54
CA THR A 114 -7.49 -38.65 3.48
C THR A 114 -8.44 -37.45 3.55
N LEU A 115 -9.17 -37.31 4.65
CA LEU A 115 -10.07 -36.19 4.92
C LEU A 115 -9.38 -35.14 5.80
N THR A 116 -9.30 -33.90 5.33
CA THR A 116 -8.86 -32.77 6.13
C THR A 116 -10.06 -31.92 6.53
N VAL A 117 -10.31 -31.77 7.83
CA VAL A 117 -11.38 -30.93 8.37
C VAL A 117 -10.77 -29.61 8.87
N CYS A 118 -11.10 -28.52 8.19
CA CYS A 118 -10.61 -27.17 8.51
C CYS A 118 -11.68 -26.11 8.29
N ASP A 119 -11.74 -25.12 9.17
CA ASP A 119 -12.59 -23.93 9.02
C ASP A 119 -11.80 -22.72 8.55
N THR A 120 -12.52 -21.63 8.35
CA THR A 120 -11.96 -20.30 8.14
C THR A 120 -11.10 -19.86 9.35
N PRO A 121 -9.88 -19.32 9.12
CA PRO A 121 -9.11 -18.69 10.19
C PRO A 121 -9.84 -17.49 10.80
N SER A 122 -9.54 -17.16 12.05
CA SER A 122 -9.90 -15.85 12.60
C SER A 122 -9.12 -14.72 11.90
N ALA A 123 -9.55 -13.48 12.09
CA ALA A 123 -8.87 -12.33 11.49
C ALA A 123 -7.43 -12.20 12.02
N PRO A 124 -6.47 -11.73 11.18
CA PRO A 124 -5.18 -11.25 11.66
C PRO A 124 -5.36 -10.17 12.73
N GLN A 125 -4.44 -10.11 13.67
CA GLN A 125 -4.55 -9.27 14.85
C GLN A 125 -3.56 -8.10 14.77
N ASN A 126 -3.86 -7.02 15.50
CA ASN A 126 -2.93 -5.91 15.75
C ASN A 126 -2.24 -5.41 14.47
N LEU A 127 -3.01 -5.18 13.40
CA LEU A 127 -2.49 -4.49 12.23
C LEU A 127 -2.06 -3.09 12.66
N THR A 128 -0.82 -2.75 12.35
CA THR A 128 -0.19 -1.45 12.59
C THR A 128 0.39 -0.93 11.29
N ILE A 129 0.52 0.39 11.21
CA ILE A 129 0.97 1.09 10.02
C ILE A 129 2.06 2.10 10.39
N SER A 130 3.09 2.17 9.54
CA SER A 130 4.11 3.21 9.59
C SER A 130 4.37 3.69 8.16
N SER A 131 4.29 4.99 7.92
CA SER A 131 4.53 5.57 6.60
C SER A 131 5.92 6.19 6.53
N LEU A 132 6.56 6.05 5.37
CA LEU A 132 7.73 6.84 4.98
C LEU A 132 7.27 7.74 3.83
N GLY A 133 6.75 8.92 4.19
CA GLY A 133 6.02 9.81 3.28
C GLY A 133 6.75 10.06 1.96
N TYR A 134 8.04 10.41 2.02
CA TYR A 134 8.82 10.81 0.85
C TYR A 134 9.03 9.74 -0.26
N ARG A 135 8.80 8.45 0.03
CA ARG A 135 9.06 7.36 -0.95
C ARG A 135 7.82 6.66 -1.45
N LYS A 136 6.62 7.17 -1.16
CA LYS A 136 5.38 6.44 -1.50
C LYS A 136 5.41 5.03 -0.90
N ARG A 137 5.83 4.95 0.36
CA ARG A 137 6.03 3.69 1.08
C ARG A 137 5.20 3.65 2.36
N VAL A 138 4.37 2.63 2.45
CA VAL A 138 3.60 2.31 3.67
C VAL A 138 4.02 0.92 4.14
N THR A 139 4.53 0.83 5.35
CA THR A 139 4.91 -0.42 5.99
C THR A 139 3.79 -0.86 6.92
N LEU A 140 3.27 -2.06 6.67
CA LEU A 140 2.28 -2.73 7.48
C LEU A 140 2.97 -3.83 8.30
N ALA A 141 2.54 -4.01 9.54
CA ALA A 141 2.91 -5.13 10.38
C ALA A 141 1.69 -5.63 11.14
N TRP A 142 1.53 -6.95 11.25
CA TRP A 142 0.39 -7.57 11.92
C TRP A 142 0.84 -8.81 12.71
N GLN A 143 -0.09 -9.36 13.50
CA GLN A 143 0.06 -10.62 14.20
C GLN A 143 -0.81 -11.69 13.55
N PRO A 144 -0.42 -12.97 13.64
CA PRO A 144 -1.21 -14.05 13.07
C PRO A 144 -2.60 -14.15 13.74
N PRO A 145 -3.57 -14.79 13.06
CA PRO A 145 -4.84 -15.17 13.69
C PRO A 145 -4.63 -15.92 15.00
N SER A 146 -5.47 -15.66 15.99
CA SER A 146 -5.53 -16.43 17.24
C SER A 146 -5.98 -17.87 17.02
N ASN A 147 -6.70 -18.12 15.92
CA ASN A 147 -7.18 -19.43 15.51
C ASN A 147 -6.99 -19.58 14.00
N ASN A 148 -6.25 -20.58 13.55
CA ASN A 148 -5.96 -20.83 12.14
C ASN A 148 -7.06 -21.65 11.42
N GLY A 149 -8.15 -21.99 12.12
CA GLY A 149 -9.21 -22.83 11.57
C GLY A 149 -8.85 -24.32 11.50
N GLY A 150 -7.75 -24.76 12.11
CA GLY A 150 -7.29 -26.17 12.08
C GLY A 150 -6.34 -26.49 10.92
N CYS A 151 -6.17 -25.56 9.96
CA CYS A 151 -5.20 -25.66 8.88
C CYS A 151 -4.14 -24.56 9.03
N SER A 152 -2.89 -24.85 8.69
CA SER A 152 -1.81 -23.84 8.68
C SER A 152 -2.15 -22.66 7.76
N ILE A 153 -1.78 -21.44 8.19
CA ILE A 153 -1.84 -20.26 7.35
C ILE A 153 -0.80 -20.39 6.24
N THR A 154 -1.22 -20.22 4.99
CA THR A 154 -0.38 -20.36 3.80
C THR A 154 0.10 -19.00 3.30
N ASN A 155 -0.77 -17.99 3.35
CA ASN A 155 -0.50 -16.64 2.85
C ASN A 155 -1.38 -15.59 3.54
N TYR A 156 -1.06 -14.32 3.27
CA TYR A 156 -1.88 -13.18 3.65
C TYR A 156 -2.22 -12.34 2.42
N LYS A 157 -3.44 -11.79 2.42
CA LYS A 157 -3.94 -10.87 1.39
C LYS A 157 -4.05 -9.47 1.97
N ILE A 158 -3.40 -8.50 1.34
CA ILE A 158 -3.37 -7.10 1.77
C ILE A 158 -4.34 -6.30 0.93
N TYR A 159 -5.24 -5.59 1.58
CA TYR A 159 -6.25 -4.74 0.96
C TYR A 159 -5.96 -3.27 1.24
N ARG A 160 -6.17 -2.42 0.24
CA ARG A 160 -6.06 -0.96 0.33
C ARG A 160 -7.20 -0.29 -0.44
N SER A 161 -7.78 0.78 0.11
CA SER A 161 -8.68 1.68 -0.63
C SER A 161 -8.61 3.10 -0.09
N THR A 162 -9.16 4.07 -0.81
CA THR A 162 -9.41 5.44 -0.33
C THR A 162 -10.69 5.56 0.51
N SER A 163 -11.42 4.45 0.68
CA SER A 163 -12.62 4.31 1.51
C SER A 163 -12.46 3.19 2.54
N SER A 164 -13.20 3.28 3.65
CA SER A 164 -13.28 2.23 4.66
C SER A 164 -14.63 1.50 4.59
N PRO A 165 -14.67 0.15 4.57
CA PRO A 165 -13.54 -0.78 4.61
C PRO A 165 -12.80 -0.87 3.26
N PRO A 166 -11.50 -1.20 3.26
CA PRO A 166 -10.75 -1.40 2.03
C PRO A 166 -11.17 -2.69 1.33
N ASN A 167 -11.24 -2.65 0.00
CA ASN A 167 -11.76 -3.73 -0.84
C ASN A 167 -10.87 -4.09 -2.04
N SER A 168 -9.83 -3.31 -2.34
CA SER A 168 -8.92 -3.61 -3.45
C SER A 168 -7.73 -4.42 -2.96
N LEU A 169 -7.54 -5.63 -3.49
CA LEU A 169 -6.39 -6.47 -3.21
C LEU A 169 -5.15 -5.87 -3.87
N ILE A 170 -4.13 -5.53 -3.08
CA ILE A 170 -2.88 -4.95 -3.58
C ILE A 170 -1.71 -5.94 -3.57
N ALA A 171 -1.76 -6.95 -2.71
CA ALA A 171 -0.73 -7.98 -2.64
C ALA A 171 -1.24 -9.27 -2.01
N THR A 172 -0.64 -10.38 -2.45
CA THR A 172 -0.67 -11.66 -1.74
C THR A 172 0.77 -11.99 -1.36
N VAL A 173 1.04 -12.13 -0.07
CA VAL A 173 2.36 -12.44 0.49
C VAL A 173 2.32 -13.80 1.15
N GLY A 174 3.46 -14.51 1.24
CA GLY A 174 3.52 -15.81 1.93
C GLY A 174 3.19 -15.71 3.43
N ASN A 175 3.54 -16.73 4.20
CA ASN A 175 3.36 -16.71 5.66
C ASN A 175 4.38 -15.77 6.34
N VAL A 176 4.20 -14.47 6.14
CA VAL A 176 4.97 -13.37 6.72
C VAL A 176 4.04 -12.45 7.51
N LEU A 177 4.62 -11.61 8.36
CA LEU A 177 3.87 -10.71 9.26
C LEU A 177 4.11 -9.23 8.98
N THR A 178 4.69 -8.90 7.83
CA THR A 178 4.95 -7.53 7.38
C THR A 178 4.85 -7.42 5.87
N TYR A 179 4.46 -6.24 5.39
CA TYR A 179 4.41 -5.89 3.98
C TYR A 179 4.75 -4.40 3.78
N VAL A 180 5.53 -4.09 2.75
CA VAL A 180 5.84 -2.71 2.35
C VAL A 180 5.11 -2.42 1.04
N ASP A 181 4.06 -1.61 1.11
CA ASP A 181 3.40 -1.04 -0.06
C ASP A 181 4.26 0.08 -0.64
N SER A 182 4.98 -0.22 -1.71
CA SER A 182 5.80 0.74 -2.46
C SER A 182 5.09 1.28 -3.72
N ALA A 183 3.85 0.84 -3.95
CA ALA A 183 3.03 1.23 -5.09
C ALA A 183 1.89 2.18 -4.68
N VAL A 184 1.92 2.72 -3.45
CA VAL A 184 0.96 3.72 -3.00
C VAL A 184 1.27 5.07 -3.63
N THR A 185 0.59 5.35 -4.73
CA THR A 185 0.75 6.58 -5.49
C THR A 185 -0.46 7.49 -5.31
N GLY A 186 -0.21 8.78 -5.05
CA GLY A 186 -1.25 9.80 -4.89
C GLY A 186 -1.31 10.29 -3.45
N ALA A 187 -1.49 11.60 -3.28
CA ALA A 187 -1.72 12.12 -1.94
C ALA A 187 -3.10 11.68 -1.46
N GLY A 188 -3.14 11.29 -0.20
CA GLY A 188 -4.39 11.16 0.50
C GLY A 188 -4.47 10.07 1.53
N ARG A 189 -5.67 9.95 2.10
CA ARG A 189 -5.96 8.99 3.14
C ARG A 189 -6.24 7.62 2.54
N TYR A 190 -5.44 6.64 2.94
CA TYR A 190 -5.60 5.24 2.54
C TYR A 190 -5.92 4.40 3.76
N PHE A 191 -6.88 3.50 3.59
CA PHE A 191 -7.26 2.48 4.57
C PHE A 191 -6.64 1.14 4.18
N TYR A 192 -6.11 0.41 5.15
CA TYR A 192 -5.50 -0.89 4.96
C TYR A 192 -6.11 -1.93 5.90
N ALA A 193 -6.21 -3.15 5.40
CA ALA A 193 -6.59 -4.32 6.19
C ALA A 193 -5.95 -5.58 5.59
N VAL A 194 -5.82 -6.62 6.41
CA VAL A 194 -5.18 -7.88 6.03
C VAL A 194 -6.13 -9.05 6.28
N ARG A 195 -6.12 -10.05 5.39
CA ARG A 195 -6.75 -11.37 5.61
C ARG A 195 -5.69 -12.45 5.68
N ALA A 196 -5.89 -13.43 6.54
CA ALA A 196 -5.14 -14.68 6.53
C ALA A 196 -5.84 -15.70 5.63
N VAL A 197 -5.06 -16.54 4.96
CA VAL A 197 -5.56 -17.61 4.11
C VAL A 197 -4.96 -18.92 4.58
N ASN A 198 -5.80 -19.94 4.80
CA ASN A 198 -5.33 -21.30 5.05
C ASN A 198 -5.49 -22.16 3.78
N LEU A 199 -5.58 -23.48 3.91
CA LEU A 199 -5.60 -24.42 2.78
C LEU A 199 -6.71 -24.12 1.75
N VAL A 200 -7.83 -23.49 2.17
CA VAL A 200 -8.99 -23.25 1.31
C VAL A 200 -9.68 -21.91 1.57
N LEU A 201 -9.63 -21.36 2.78
CA LEU A 201 -10.53 -20.29 3.21
C LEU A 201 -9.80 -19.01 3.63
N GLU A 202 -10.43 -17.87 3.35
CA GLU A 202 -9.97 -16.55 3.77
C GLU A 202 -10.67 -16.09 5.05
N SER A 203 -9.90 -15.56 5.99
CA SER A 203 -10.45 -14.94 7.19
C SER A 203 -11.28 -13.68 6.89
N PRO A 204 -12.06 -13.20 7.87
CA PRO A 204 -12.47 -11.80 7.92
C PRO A 204 -11.27 -10.84 7.89
N LEU A 205 -11.54 -9.55 7.63
CA LEU A 205 -10.52 -8.50 7.72
C LEU A 205 -9.99 -8.37 9.15
N SER A 206 -8.71 -8.05 9.29
CA SER A 206 -8.13 -7.49 10.52
C SER A 206 -8.83 -6.19 10.96
N ASN A 207 -8.37 -5.61 12.08
CA ASN A 207 -8.64 -4.19 12.32
C ASN A 207 -8.18 -3.36 11.12
N ILE A 208 -8.92 -2.28 10.83
CA ILE A 208 -8.58 -1.33 9.76
C ILE A 208 -7.65 -0.29 10.36
N VAL A 209 -6.55 -0.03 9.67
CA VAL A 209 -5.67 1.10 9.94
C VAL A 209 -5.71 2.05 8.77
N ASP A 210 -5.34 3.31 9.00
CA ASP A 210 -5.22 4.29 7.94
C ASP A 210 -3.96 5.12 8.09
N THR A 211 -3.54 5.71 6.97
CA THR A 211 -2.46 6.69 6.94
C THR A 211 -2.76 7.71 5.86
N ILE A 212 -2.24 8.92 6.03
CA ILE A 212 -2.26 9.92 4.99
C ILE A 212 -0.88 9.91 4.34
N VAL A 213 -0.87 9.64 3.03
CA VAL A 213 0.33 9.68 2.20
C VAL A 213 0.42 11.07 1.57
N ASP A 214 1.62 11.66 1.56
CA ASP A 214 1.95 12.91 0.88
C ASP A 214 1.10 14.16 1.27
N ASP A 215 0.67 14.32 2.54
CA ASP A 215 -0.14 15.46 3.03
C ASP A 215 0.66 16.60 3.66
N TYR A 216 1.92 16.77 3.25
CA TYR A 216 2.70 17.89 3.73
C TYR A 216 2.40 19.14 2.91
N ALA A 217 1.87 20.16 3.55
CA ALA A 217 1.58 21.44 2.90
C ALA A 217 2.82 22.28 2.54
N SER A 218 4.00 21.92 3.04
CA SER A 218 5.25 22.63 2.73
C SER A 218 6.48 21.82 3.08
N CYS A 219 7.62 22.21 2.52
CA CYS A 219 8.92 21.65 2.87
C CYS A 219 9.26 21.84 4.36
N LYS A 220 8.82 22.95 4.96
CA LYS A 220 8.99 23.20 6.40
C LYS A 220 8.29 22.16 7.25
N ARG A 221 7.07 21.75 6.88
CA ARG A 221 6.32 20.71 7.62
C ARG A 221 6.96 19.33 7.47
N ILE A 222 7.53 19.02 6.31
CA ILE A 222 8.31 17.78 6.10
C ILE A 222 9.50 17.74 7.05
N LEU A 223 10.25 18.85 7.10
CA LEU A 223 11.41 19.00 7.96
C LEU A 223 11.05 18.85 9.45
N ASP A 224 10.01 19.54 9.91
CA ASP A 224 9.56 19.51 11.31
C ASP A 224 9.07 18.11 11.74
N ALA A 225 8.53 17.32 10.82
CA ALA A 225 8.11 15.95 11.06
C ALA A 225 9.28 14.94 11.09
N GLY A 226 10.53 15.40 10.89
CA GLY A 226 11.69 14.52 10.80
C GLY A 226 11.66 13.60 9.58
N GLN A 227 10.92 13.97 8.53
CA GLN A 227 10.75 13.19 7.30
C GLN A 227 11.57 13.76 6.13
N SER A 228 12.49 14.68 6.41
CA SER A 228 13.40 15.22 5.40
C SER A 228 14.51 14.22 5.06
N HIS A 229 14.84 14.12 3.78
CA HIS A 229 15.93 13.30 3.24
C HIS A 229 17.02 14.12 2.55
N GLY A 230 17.09 15.42 2.88
CA GLY A 230 17.96 16.39 2.21
C GLY A 230 17.25 17.16 1.11
N SER A 231 17.97 18.06 0.46
CA SER A 231 17.40 18.92 -0.57
C SER A 231 17.09 18.12 -1.85
N ASP A 232 15.82 18.05 -2.23
CA ASP A 232 15.35 17.29 -3.39
C ASP A 232 13.94 17.76 -3.80
N TYR A 233 13.36 17.11 -4.80
CA TYR A 233 11.96 17.27 -5.17
C TYR A 233 11.04 16.46 -4.25
N TYR A 234 10.02 17.13 -3.71
CA TYR A 234 8.99 16.54 -2.86
C TYR A 234 7.61 16.83 -3.44
N TYR A 235 6.66 15.93 -3.16
CA TYR A 235 5.25 16.23 -3.34
C TYR A 235 4.75 17.02 -2.13
N ILE A 236 4.09 18.14 -2.39
CA ILE A 236 3.36 18.89 -1.37
C ILE A 236 1.91 19.08 -1.78
N ASP A 237 1.04 19.05 -0.80
CA ASP A 237 -0.38 19.32 -0.93
C ASP A 237 -0.73 20.57 -0.11
N VAL A 238 -0.71 21.73 -0.78
CA VAL A 238 -0.68 23.06 -0.13
C VAL A 238 -1.92 23.35 0.72
N ASP A 239 -3.07 22.82 0.33
CA ASP A 239 -4.36 22.93 1.01
C ASP A 239 -4.75 21.64 1.74
N ARG A 240 -3.82 20.68 1.79
CA ARG A 240 -3.94 19.36 2.40
C ARG A 240 -4.98 18.49 1.71
N TYR A 241 -5.01 17.21 2.08
CA TYR A 241 -5.84 16.20 1.45
C TYR A 241 -7.34 16.54 1.30
N SER A 242 -7.88 17.39 2.17
CA SER A 242 -9.30 17.81 2.10
C SER A 242 -9.55 19.01 1.17
N GLY A 243 -8.50 19.61 0.63
CA GLY A 243 -8.54 20.79 -0.21
C GLY A 243 -8.83 20.47 -1.68
N PRO A 244 -9.33 21.46 -2.45
CA PRO A 244 -9.63 21.29 -3.87
C PRO A 244 -8.39 21.27 -4.80
N LEU A 245 -7.21 21.68 -4.35
CA LEU A 245 -6.00 21.72 -5.17
C LEU A 245 -5.36 20.34 -5.24
N ALA A 246 -4.77 20.03 -6.40
CA ALA A 246 -3.99 18.82 -6.54
C ALA A 246 -2.58 19.01 -5.95
N PRO A 247 -1.97 17.95 -5.38
CA PRO A 247 -0.58 18.00 -4.96
C PRO A 247 0.36 18.36 -6.11
N ILE A 248 1.38 19.14 -5.80
CA ILE A 248 2.39 19.62 -6.76
C ILE A 248 3.77 19.11 -6.37
N ILE A 249 4.65 18.97 -7.38
CA ILE A 249 6.06 18.66 -7.15
C ILE A 249 6.82 19.97 -7.00
N VAL A 250 7.45 20.16 -5.86
CA VAL A 250 8.25 21.34 -5.53
C VAL A 250 9.68 20.94 -5.25
N TRP A 251 10.60 21.87 -5.46
CA TRP A 251 11.93 21.71 -4.93
C TRP A 251 11.96 22.17 -3.46
N CYS A 252 12.37 21.28 -2.57
CA CYS A 252 12.64 21.61 -1.18
C CYS A 252 14.12 21.81 -0.96
N ASP A 253 14.50 23.00 -0.51
CA ASP A 253 15.82 23.21 0.09
C ASP A 253 15.73 22.90 1.59
N MET A 254 16.38 21.81 1.98
CA MET A 254 16.38 21.27 3.33
C MET A 254 17.68 21.58 4.08
N GLU A 255 18.56 22.40 3.52
CA GLU A 255 19.91 22.62 4.05
C GLU A 255 20.17 24.09 4.40
N THR A 256 19.80 25.02 3.52
CA THR A 256 20.07 26.46 3.72
C THR A 256 19.38 26.96 4.98
N GLU A 257 20.17 27.52 5.91
CA GLU A 257 19.69 27.98 7.21
C GLU A 257 18.88 26.92 7.98
N GLY A 258 19.27 25.65 7.88
CA GLY A 258 18.55 24.52 8.49
C GLY A 258 17.31 24.08 7.73
N GLY A 259 17.08 24.57 6.51
CA GLY A 259 16.12 23.99 5.56
C GLY A 259 14.66 24.33 5.77
N GLY A 260 13.80 23.81 4.88
CA GLY A 260 12.35 23.97 4.91
C GLY A 260 11.81 25.01 3.92
N TYR A 261 12.61 25.42 2.93
CA TYR A 261 12.14 26.32 1.88
C TYR A 261 11.45 25.55 0.76
N THR A 262 10.25 26.02 0.37
CA THR A 262 9.44 25.48 -0.72
C THR A 262 9.64 26.33 -1.97
N TYR A 263 9.98 25.71 -3.11
CA TYR A 263 10.14 26.44 -4.36
C TYR A 263 9.47 25.74 -5.54
N TYR A 264 8.64 26.49 -6.27
CA TYR A 264 8.00 26.08 -7.51
C TYR A 264 8.22 27.15 -8.59
N PRO A 265 9.13 26.92 -9.56
CA PRO A 265 9.42 27.92 -10.58
C PRO A 265 8.28 28.04 -11.60
N VAL A 266 7.92 29.28 -11.95
CA VAL A 266 6.95 29.62 -13.00
C VAL A 266 7.66 30.39 -14.11
N GLU A 267 7.69 29.82 -15.32
CA GLU A 267 8.38 30.38 -16.49
C GLU A 267 7.52 31.37 -17.31
N SER A 268 6.20 31.18 -17.32
CA SER A 268 5.26 31.98 -18.12
C SER A 268 3.93 32.11 -17.38
N GLY A 269 4.00 32.75 -16.22
CA GLY A 269 2.87 32.99 -15.35
C GLY A 269 2.04 34.21 -15.76
N ILE A 270 1.01 34.47 -14.97
CA ILE A 270 0.19 35.68 -15.07
C ILE A 270 1.10 36.88 -14.78
N GLN A 271 1.13 37.85 -15.69
CA GLN A 271 1.92 39.06 -15.53
C GLN A 271 1.46 39.85 -14.30
N THR A 272 2.41 40.27 -13.46
CA THR A 272 2.13 41.10 -12.29
C THR A 272 3.04 42.31 -12.23
N TYR A 273 2.50 43.40 -11.69
CA TYR A 273 3.18 44.67 -11.41
C TYR A 273 3.27 44.94 -9.90
N ARG A 274 2.42 44.28 -9.11
CA ARG A 274 2.28 44.49 -7.66
C ARG A 274 2.08 43.19 -6.90
N SER A 275 2.38 43.18 -5.61
CA SER A 275 2.12 42.05 -4.70
C SER A 275 0.64 41.73 -4.53
N THR A 276 -0.23 42.70 -4.75
CA THR A 276 -1.68 42.53 -4.69
C THR A 276 -2.27 41.89 -5.94
N ASP A 277 -1.57 41.88 -7.07
CA ASP A 277 -2.09 41.37 -8.33
C ASP A 277 -2.36 39.85 -8.26
N ASN A 278 -3.35 39.38 -9.01
CA ASN A 278 -3.54 37.95 -9.21
C ASN A 278 -2.32 37.36 -9.93
N ASN A 279 -1.89 36.18 -9.50
CA ASN A 279 -0.74 35.49 -10.08
C ASN A 279 -0.91 33.98 -10.06
N THR A 280 -0.05 33.27 -10.78
CA THR A 280 -0.07 31.80 -10.84
C THR A 280 0.17 31.16 -9.47
N CYS A 281 0.98 31.77 -8.59
CA CYS A 281 1.22 31.21 -7.26
C CYS A 281 -0.05 31.17 -6.42
N LYS A 282 -0.86 32.24 -6.46
CA LYS A 282 -2.15 32.31 -5.77
C LYS A 282 -3.13 31.24 -6.25
N GLN A 283 -3.11 30.90 -7.55
CA GLN A 283 -3.91 29.79 -8.09
C GLN A 283 -3.45 28.41 -7.59
N LEU A 284 -2.17 28.29 -7.23
CA LEU A 284 -1.58 27.10 -6.63
C LEU A 284 -1.63 27.12 -5.10
N GLY A 285 -2.39 28.01 -4.47
CA GLY A 285 -2.46 28.13 -3.00
C GLY A 285 -1.17 28.61 -2.33
N MET A 286 -0.25 29.18 -3.10
CA MET A 286 1.05 29.71 -2.64
C MET A 286 1.11 31.23 -2.86
N ASP A 287 2.24 31.84 -2.49
CA ASP A 287 2.58 33.21 -2.91
C ASP A 287 3.91 33.24 -3.67
N ILE A 288 4.24 34.38 -4.27
CA ILE A 288 5.58 34.64 -4.80
C ILE A 288 6.57 34.59 -3.63
N VAL A 289 7.75 34.01 -3.86
CA VAL A 289 8.74 33.75 -2.82
C VAL A 289 9.18 35.02 -2.08
N TYR A 290 9.35 34.92 -0.77
CA TYR A 290 9.87 36.02 0.05
C TYR A 290 11.36 35.82 0.30
N PRO A 291 12.21 36.80 -0.03
CA PRO A 291 13.63 36.74 0.28
C PRO A 291 13.80 36.98 1.79
N ARG A 292 14.01 35.90 2.54
CA ARG A 292 14.15 35.87 4.00
C ARG A 292 15.55 36.26 4.46
N SER A 293 16.57 35.94 3.67
CA SER A 293 17.97 36.14 4.06
C SER A 293 18.89 36.20 2.85
N LYS A 294 20.11 36.70 3.07
CA LYS A 294 21.19 36.68 2.08
C LYS A 294 21.53 35.27 1.61
N ALA A 295 21.54 34.31 2.53
CA ALA A 295 21.83 32.91 2.21
C ALA A 295 20.77 32.33 1.28
N GLN A 296 19.49 32.54 1.59
CA GLN A 296 18.39 32.09 0.75
C GLN A 296 18.41 32.78 -0.62
N TRP A 297 18.62 34.10 -0.68
CA TRP A 297 18.72 34.82 -1.95
C TRP A 297 19.84 34.25 -2.83
N THR A 298 21.02 34.05 -2.25
CA THR A 298 22.18 33.48 -2.94
C THR A 298 21.85 32.09 -3.47
N TYR A 299 21.19 31.25 -2.67
CA TYR A 299 20.74 29.93 -3.08
C TYR A 299 19.81 29.99 -4.29
N MET A 300 18.75 30.81 -4.20
CA MET A 300 17.75 30.92 -5.25
C MET A 300 18.37 31.45 -6.56
N LEU A 301 19.27 32.45 -6.48
CA LEU A 301 19.96 32.99 -7.64
C LEU A 301 20.84 31.94 -8.32
N ASN A 302 21.61 31.17 -7.55
CA ASN A 302 22.46 30.11 -8.09
C ASN A 302 21.66 28.99 -8.74
N ARG A 303 20.49 28.65 -8.17
CA ARG A 303 19.65 27.56 -8.64
C ARG A 303 18.82 27.91 -9.87
N TYR A 304 18.17 29.07 -9.85
CA TYR A 304 17.16 29.45 -10.86
C TYR A 304 17.69 30.47 -11.86
N GLY A 305 18.75 31.20 -11.51
CA GLY A 305 19.32 32.26 -12.33
C GLY A 305 18.57 33.59 -12.20
N SER A 306 19.22 34.67 -12.63
CA SER A 306 18.73 36.05 -12.50
C SER A 306 17.43 36.32 -13.26
N SER A 307 17.10 35.51 -14.27
CA SER A 307 15.87 35.68 -15.07
C SER A 307 14.57 35.53 -14.27
N TYR A 308 14.58 34.85 -13.11
CA TYR A 308 13.44 34.77 -12.19
C TYR A 308 13.31 35.97 -11.24
N PHE A 309 14.29 36.87 -11.27
CA PHE A 309 14.42 38.01 -10.37
C PHE A 309 14.58 39.30 -11.18
N SER A 310 13.88 39.44 -12.32
CA SER A 310 13.80 40.72 -13.03
C SER A 310 13.17 41.81 -12.16
N THR A 311 12.36 41.40 -11.17
CA THR A 311 11.80 42.22 -10.13
C THR A 311 12.08 41.64 -8.75
N ILE A 312 12.11 42.49 -7.72
CA ILE A 312 12.20 42.07 -6.32
C ILE A 312 10.89 41.37 -5.91
N PRO A 313 10.94 40.11 -5.45
CA PRO A 313 9.76 39.36 -5.11
C PRO A 313 9.29 39.65 -3.67
N GLY A 314 7.98 39.84 -3.48
CA GLY A 314 7.29 39.86 -2.17
C GLY A 314 7.54 41.07 -1.25
N VAL A 315 8.72 41.69 -1.30
CA VAL A 315 9.09 42.83 -0.43
C VAL A 315 8.50 44.12 -0.99
N THR A 316 7.47 44.65 -0.33
CA THR A 316 6.72 45.83 -0.78
C THR A 316 6.31 46.73 0.38
N LYS A 317 5.96 47.98 0.06
CA LYS A 317 5.34 48.96 0.96
C LYS A 317 3.93 49.34 0.46
N PRO A 318 2.92 49.57 1.32
CA PRO A 318 1.53 49.83 0.90
C PRO A 318 1.19 51.31 0.67
N SER A 319 2.17 52.21 0.78
CA SER A 319 1.98 53.65 0.59
C SER A 319 2.88 54.14 -0.54
N ASP A 320 2.44 55.21 -1.19
CA ASP A 320 3.20 55.86 -2.26
C ASP A 320 4.39 56.65 -1.70
N GLY A 321 5.35 56.95 -2.57
CA GLY A 321 6.54 57.75 -2.34
C GLY A 321 7.46 57.26 -1.23
N GLY A 322 8.13 58.20 -0.57
CA GLY A 322 9.08 57.94 0.53
C GLY A 322 10.53 57.86 0.04
N ASN A 323 11.46 58.18 0.94
CA ASN A 323 12.90 58.15 0.65
C ASN A 323 13.58 57.19 1.62
N TYR A 324 14.09 56.09 1.09
CA TYR A 324 14.70 55.00 1.86
C TYR A 324 16.20 54.89 1.61
N THR A 325 16.81 55.94 1.04
CA THR A 325 18.25 55.94 0.71
C THR A 325 19.18 55.87 1.91
N GLY A 326 18.66 56.19 3.10
CA GLY A 326 19.39 56.15 4.36
C GLY A 326 19.28 54.84 5.15
N CYS A 327 18.52 53.85 4.69
CA CYS A 327 18.33 52.58 5.40
C CYS A 327 18.73 51.37 4.56
N ALA A 328 19.21 50.32 5.22
CA ALA A 328 19.40 49.02 4.58
C ALA A 328 18.04 48.37 4.33
N MET A 329 17.82 47.85 3.13
CA MET A 329 16.57 47.17 2.76
C MET A 329 16.52 45.76 3.35
N ARG A 330 16.17 45.69 4.65
CA ARG A 330 15.94 44.47 5.42
C ARG A 330 14.99 44.74 6.59
N ASN A 331 14.45 43.68 7.19
CA ASN A 331 13.53 43.79 8.31
C ASN A 331 14.24 44.26 9.61
N PRO A 332 13.98 45.48 10.14
CA PRO A 332 14.65 45.96 11.35
C PRO A 332 14.40 45.07 12.58
N ALA A 333 13.27 44.37 12.67
CA ALA A 333 12.97 43.50 13.80
C ALA A 333 13.92 42.28 13.92
N TYR A 334 14.49 41.84 12.80
CA TYR A 334 15.38 40.67 12.75
C TYR A 334 16.86 41.05 12.62
N TYR A 335 17.15 42.23 12.09
CA TYR A 335 18.51 42.69 11.79
C TYR A 335 18.96 43.91 12.62
N GLY A 336 18.12 44.40 13.54
CA GLY A 336 18.38 45.55 14.42
C GLY A 336 18.33 46.92 13.74
N SER A 337 18.35 46.95 12.41
CA SER A 337 18.26 48.16 11.58
C SER A 337 17.71 47.81 10.20
N GLY A 338 16.97 48.75 9.59
CA GLY A 338 16.42 48.58 8.25
C GLY A 338 15.26 49.52 7.97
N CYS A 339 14.56 49.28 6.86
CA CYS A 339 13.46 50.13 6.40
C CYS A 339 12.11 49.60 6.90
N SER A 340 11.56 50.19 7.97
CA SER A 340 10.38 49.68 8.69
C SER A 340 9.07 49.69 7.91
N ASP A 341 8.95 50.55 6.90
CA ASP A 341 7.71 50.66 6.12
C ASP A 341 7.56 49.52 5.10
N TRP A 342 8.67 48.82 4.82
CA TRP A 342 8.73 47.70 3.89
C TRP A 342 8.47 46.39 4.61
N ARG A 343 7.73 45.50 3.94
CA ARG A 343 7.33 44.22 4.52
C ARG A 343 7.14 43.16 3.46
N VAL A 344 6.98 41.94 3.96
CA VAL A 344 6.42 40.80 3.23
C VAL A 344 5.00 40.53 3.76
N PRO A 345 4.08 39.96 2.95
CA PRO A 345 2.68 39.76 3.34
C PRO A 345 2.45 38.98 4.64
N ASP A 346 3.33 38.03 4.96
CA ASP A 346 3.20 37.22 6.18
C ASP A 346 3.79 37.87 7.44
N GLY A 347 4.39 39.06 7.30
CA GLY A 347 5.03 39.80 8.39
C GLY A 347 6.36 39.20 8.89
N GLY A 348 6.85 38.13 8.26
CA GLY A 348 8.07 37.43 8.66
C GLY A 348 9.38 38.18 8.36
N ARG A 349 10.50 37.46 8.46
CA ARG A 349 11.82 38.02 8.12
C ARG A 349 11.84 38.35 6.63
N TRP A 350 12.53 39.42 6.28
CA TRP A 350 12.83 39.75 4.90
C TRP A 350 14.17 40.47 4.79
N TRP A 351 14.86 40.26 3.67
CA TRP A 351 16.19 40.77 3.40
C TRP A 351 16.37 41.02 1.90
N LEU A 352 16.94 42.16 1.55
CA LEU A 352 17.44 42.46 0.20
C LEU A 352 18.89 42.95 0.25
N ARG A 353 19.22 43.80 1.22
CA ARG A 353 20.58 44.37 1.36
C ARG A 353 20.95 44.61 2.80
N ASP A 354 22.25 44.53 3.07
CA ASP A 354 22.85 44.85 4.38
C ASP A 354 23.29 46.30 4.53
N THR A 355 23.40 47.04 3.42
CA THR A 355 23.85 48.43 3.38
C THR A 355 22.83 49.33 2.68
N PRO A 356 22.76 50.64 3.04
CA PRO A 356 21.95 51.61 2.32
C PRO A 356 22.33 51.69 0.83
N TYR A 357 21.36 52.09 0.01
CA TYR A 357 21.51 52.26 -1.43
C TYR A 357 20.73 53.50 -1.89
N SER A 358 21.02 54.06 -3.06
CA SER A 358 20.38 55.28 -3.56
C SER A 358 18.91 55.10 -3.99
N GLU A 359 18.31 53.95 -3.71
CA GLU A 359 16.92 53.60 -4.03
C GLU A 359 16.30 52.78 -2.88
N PRO A 360 14.97 52.80 -2.69
CA PRO A 360 13.98 53.62 -3.41
C PRO A 360 14.01 55.09 -2.97
N ASN A 361 13.92 56.03 -3.91
CA ASN A 361 14.20 57.45 -3.64
C ASN A 361 13.00 58.41 -3.74
N GLY A 362 11.80 57.94 -4.12
CA GLY A 362 10.60 58.77 -4.02
C GLY A 362 9.49 58.51 -5.02
N ASP A 363 9.71 57.70 -6.05
CA ASP A 363 8.74 57.47 -7.13
C ASP A 363 8.02 56.11 -7.02
N TYR A 364 8.16 55.46 -5.86
CA TYR A 364 7.46 54.25 -5.50
C TYR A 364 5.94 54.43 -5.40
N TYR A 365 5.19 53.46 -5.92
CA TYR A 365 3.75 53.35 -5.71
C TYR A 365 3.41 52.12 -4.87
N ALA A 366 2.33 52.21 -4.11
CA ALA A 366 1.89 51.16 -3.21
C ALA A 366 1.89 49.76 -3.86
N ASN A 367 2.52 48.83 -3.16
CA ASN A 367 2.65 47.41 -3.46
C ASN A 367 3.39 47.05 -4.76
N CYS A 368 4.04 48.00 -5.42
CA CYS A 368 4.69 47.77 -6.70
C CYS A 368 6.01 47.01 -6.60
N TRP A 369 6.30 46.27 -7.66
CA TRP A 369 7.58 45.62 -7.83
C TRP A 369 8.70 46.63 -8.08
N LEU A 370 9.87 46.34 -7.49
CA LEU A 370 11.11 47.04 -7.79
C LEU A 370 11.84 46.29 -8.93
N SER A 371 12.32 47.01 -9.95
CA SER A 371 13.16 46.41 -11.00
C SER A 371 14.53 46.02 -10.47
N MET A 372 15.16 45.00 -11.04
CA MET A 372 16.50 44.55 -10.69
C MET A 372 17.54 44.88 -11.77
N TYR A 373 18.69 45.46 -11.37
CA TYR A 373 19.81 45.81 -12.26
C TYR A 373 21.12 45.11 -11.91
N ASN A 374 21.29 44.70 -10.66
CA ASN A 374 22.42 43.89 -10.23
C ASN A 374 21.93 42.88 -9.20
N TRP A 375 22.25 41.60 -9.39
CA TRP A 375 21.76 40.48 -8.57
C TRP A 375 22.76 40.01 -7.51
N ASP A 376 23.98 40.56 -7.50
CA ASP A 376 25.01 40.20 -6.53
C ASP A 376 24.45 40.32 -5.09
N PRO A 377 24.43 39.23 -4.29
CA PRO A 377 23.96 39.27 -2.90
C PRO A 377 24.71 40.30 -2.02
N ASN A 378 25.87 40.78 -2.44
CA ASN A 378 26.62 41.84 -1.75
C ASN A 378 26.28 43.24 -2.27
N ASP A 379 25.66 43.35 -3.44
CA ASP A 379 25.34 44.63 -4.08
C ASP A 379 24.07 44.58 -4.96
N ILE A 380 22.95 44.12 -4.41
CA ILE A 380 21.64 44.09 -5.11
C ILE A 380 21.19 45.50 -5.51
N ARG A 381 21.11 45.84 -6.80
CA ARG A 381 20.63 47.17 -7.24
C ARG A 381 19.24 47.07 -7.84
N PHE A 382 18.37 48.02 -7.48
CA PHE A 382 16.98 48.06 -7.93
C PHE A 382 16.46 49.49 -8.09
N ASN A 383 15.27 49.67 -8.65
CA ASN A 383 14.59 50.98 -8.79
C ASN A 383 13.06 50.79 -8.70
N ASP A 384 12.36 51.80 -8.20
CA ASP A 384 10.91 51.87 -7.95
C ASP A 384 10.07 52.31 -9.15
N GLY A 385 10.57 53.24 -9.96
CA GLY A 385 10.21 53.46 -11.37
C GLY A 385 8.73 53.56 -11.68
N ASN A 386 7.96 54.24 -10.83
CA ASN A 386 6.55 54.56 -11.03
C ASN A 386 5.64 53.34 -11.32
N CYS A 387 5.95 52.18 -10.73
CA CYS A 387 5.18 50.94 -10.94
C CYS A 387 5.15 50.42 -12.39
N SER A 388 6.14 50.77 -13.20
CA SER A 388 6.21 50.36 -14.60
C SER A 388 6.75 48.95 -14.81
N TYR A 389 7.32 48.35 -13.77
CA TYR A 389 7.98 47.05 -13.84
C TYR A 389 7.02 45.90 -13.62
N SER A 390 7.17 44.85 -14.43
CA SER A 390 6.39 43.63 -14.30
C SER A 390 7.22 42.40 -14.59
N THR A 391 6.67 41.26 -14.19
CA THR A 391 7.23 39.96 -14.51
C THR A 391 6.13 38.93 -14.76
N THR A 392 6.40 37.99 -15.66
CA THR A 392 5.68 36.73 -15.84
C THR A 392 6.47 35.54 -15.30
N LYS A 393 7.72 35.76 -14.89
CA LYS A 393 8.66 34.73 -14.47
C LYS A 393 9.04 34.94 -13.00
N TYR A 394 8.64 34.02 -12.14
CA TYR A 394 8.81 34.11 -10.69
C TYR A 394 8.80 32.72 -10.05
N ILE A 395 9.17 32.65 -8.78
CA ILE A 395 9.15 31.41 -8.00
C ILE A 395 8.00 31.51 -7.00
N CYS A 396 7.14 30.50 -6.97
CA CYS A 396 6.13 30.33 -5.95
C CYS A 396 6.70 29.58 -4.74
N SER A 397 6.20 29.93 -3.57
CA SER A 397 6.63 29.38 -2.29
C SER A 397 5.46 29.43 -1.31
N THR A 398 5.39 28.45 -0.42
CA THR A 398 4.45 28.51 0.72
C THR A 398 4.90 29.53 1.76
N ASN A 399 6.18 29.92 1.72
CA ASN A 399 6.82 30.90 2.60
C ASN A 399 6.75 30.56 4.11
N ASP A 400 6.39 29.33 4.50
CA ASP A 400 6.31 28.85 5.89
C ASP A 400 7.59 29.03 6.72
N LYS A 401 8.76 29.07 6.06
CA LYS A 401 10.02 29.37 6.73
C LYS A 401 10.13 30.88 6.93
N PRO A 402 10.24 31.33 8.19
CA PRO A 402 10.18 32.76 8.51
C PRO A 402 11.40 33.55 8.09
#